data_AF-A0A965L4G9-F1
#
_entry.id   AF-A0A965L4G9-F1
#
_cell.length_a   1.000
_cell.length_b   1.000
_cell.length_c   1.000
_cell.angle_alpha   90.00
_cell.angle_beta   90.00
_cell.angle_gamma   90.00
#
_symmetry.space_group_name_H-M   'P 1'
#
loop_
_entity.id
_entity.type
_entity.pdbx_description
1 polymer ?
#
loop_
_entity_poly.entity_id
_entity_poly.type
_entity_poly.pdbx_seq_one_letter_code
_entity_poly.pdbx_strand_id
1 'polypeptide(L)' 'MGYAIRTDQFRMVTWFKGEFHTSKINADNPVIGIELYDYKKDPLEKENLALKAEYSSVLKQHQEILTNLLKTQNQSR' A
#
# COMPACT_ATOMS: atom_id res chain seq x y z
N MET A 1 4.72 -5.33 8.79
CA MET A 1 4.50 -6.18 7.61
C MET A 1 4.21 -5.26 6.45
N GLY A 2 4.85 -5.50 5.30
CA GLY A 2 4.63 -4.71 4.09
C GLY A 2 3.55 -5.34 3.22
N TYR A 3 2.61 -4.54 2.74
CA TYR A 3 1.61 -4.95 1.74
C TYR A 3 1.84 -4.16 0.47
N ALA A 4 1.99 -4.88 -0.64
CA ALA A 4 2.17 -4.28 -1.95
C ALA A 4 0.90 -4.44 -2.80
N ILE A 5 0.39 -3.34 -3.34
CA ILE A 5 -0.61 -3.33 -4.40
C ILE A 5 0.09 -2.94 -5.69
N ARG A 6 0.00 -3.79 -6.71
CA ARG A 6 0.57 -3.54 -8.02
C ARG A 6 -0.55 -3.42 -9.06
N THR A 7 -0.51 -2.33 -9.80
CA THR A 7 -1.29 -2.12 -11.02
C THR A 7 -0.35 -2.18 -12.23
N ASP A 8 -0.89 -1.98 -13.43
CA ASP A 8 -0.10 -1.99 -14.68
C ASP A 8 0.99 -0.91 -14.69
N GLN A 9 0.75 0.23 -14.03
CA GLN A 9 1.67 1.37 -14.03
C GLN A 9 2.31 1.63 -12.67
N PHE A 10 1.57 1.43 -11.57
CA PHE A 10 2.04 1.84 -10.24
C PHE A 10 2.17 0.67 -9.29
N ARG A 11 3.16 0.75 -8.40
CA ARG A 11 3.27 -0.13 -7.24
C ARG A 11 3.25 0.71 -5.99
N MET A 12 2.28 0.43 -5.12
CA MET A 12 2.21 1.01 -3.79
C MET A 12 2.62 -0.04 -2.75
N VAL A 13 3.51 0.31 -1.84
CA VAL A 13 3.87 -0.51 -0.67
C VAL A 13 3.45 0.24 0.59
N THR A 14 2.59 -0.36 1.40
CA THR A 14 2.22 0.17 2.71
C THR A 14 2.81 -0.70 3.80
N TRP A 15 3.55 -0.08 4.71
CA TRP A 15 4.16 -0.74 5.83
C TRP A 15 3.32 -0.53 7.07
N PHE A 16 2.79 -1.62 7.63
CA PHE A 16 2.05 -1.58 8.87
C PHE A 16 2.96 -1.89 10.06
N LYS A 17 2.68 -1.22 11.19
CA LYS A 17 3.15 -1.53 12.54
C LYS A 17 2.16 -2.47 13.23
N GLY A 18 2.68 -3.46 13.94
CA GLY A 18 1.86 -4.39 14.72
C GLY A 18 2.52 -5.74 14.92
N GLU A 19 1.90 -6.54 15.77
CA GLU A 19 2.30 -7.91 16.09
C GLU A 19 1.63 -8.88 15.11
N PHE A 20 2.22 -9.03 13.92
CA PHE A 20 1.62 -9.84 12.83
C PHE A 20 1.72 -11.35 13.02
N HIS A 21 2.46 -11.80 14.02
CA HIS A 21 2.54 -13.20 14.41
C HIS A 21 1.33 -13.63 15.24
N THR A 22 0.62 -12.69 15.87
CA THR A 22 -0.49 -12.95 16.79
C THR A 22 -1.80 -12.29 16.37
N SER A 23 -1.73 -11.21 15.58
CA SER A 23 -2.88 -10.40 15.20
C SER A 23 -3.03 -10.26 13.69
N LYS A 24 -4.28 -10.30 13.21
CA LYS A 24 -4.62 -10.01 11.80
C LYS A 24 -4.27 -8.55 11.46
N ILE A 25 -3.91 -8.31 10.20
CA ILE A 25 -3.73 -6.95 9.67
C ILE A 25 -5.06 -6.37 9.28
N ASN A 26 -5.38 -5.20 9.79
CA ASN A 26 -6.52 -4.40 9.39
C ASN A 26 -6.06 -3.10 8.73
N ALA A 27 -6.98 -2.47 8.00
CA ALA A 27 -6.74 -1.16 7.40
C ALA A 27 -6.48 -0.07 8.46
N ASP A 28 -7.00 -0.26 9.68
CA ASP A 28 -6.80 0.64 10.83
C ASP A 28 -5.46 0.46 11.53
N ASN A 29 -4.63 -0.51 11.13
CA ASN A 29 -3.32 -0.70 11.73
C ASN A 29 -2.44 0.54 11.52
N PRO A 30 -1.59 0.92 12.51
CA PRO A 30 -0.70 2.06 12.37
C PRO A 30 0.23 1.86 11.18
N VAL A 31 0.31 2.84 10.30
CA VAL A 31 1.19 2.81 9.13
C VAL A 31 2.53 3.46 9.49
N ILE A 32 3.63 2.74 9.29
CA ILE A 32 5.00 3.24 9.53
C ILE A 32 5.61 3.93 8.31
N GLY A 33 5.09 3.62 7.11
CA GLY A 33 5.60 4.17 5.87
C GLY A 33 4.73 3.78 4.70
N ILE A 34 4.68 4.66 3.70
CA ILE A 34 4.02 4.38 2.43
C ILE A 34 5.02 4.73 1.34
N GLU A 35 5.11 3.85 0.36
CA GLU A 35 5.92 4.01 -0.82
C GLU A 35 5.06 3.87 -2.06
N LEU A 36 5.30 4.70 -3.06
CA LEU A 36 4.61 4.66 -4.34
C LEU A 36 5.63 4.83 -5.45
N TYR A 37 5.65 3.89 -6.38
CA TYR A 37 6.59 3.86 -7.50
C TYR A 37 5.81 3.77 -8.82
N ASP A 38 6.23 4.55 -9.82
CA ASP A 38 5.73 4.44 -11.20
C ASP A 38 6.67 3.52 -11.98
N TYR A 39 6.24 2.29 -12.24
CA TYR A 39 7.02 1.30 -12.96
C TYR A 39 7.21 1.63 -14.45
N LYS A 40 6.34 2.45 -15.04
CA LYS A 40 6.48 2.84 -16.46
C LYS A 40 7.54 3.92 -16.63
N LYS A 41 7.60 4.88 -15.70
CA LYS A 41 8.59 5.96 -15.73
C LYS A 41 9.90 5.59 -15.04
N ASP A 42 9.84 4.83 -13.96
CA ASP A 42 10.99 4.45 -13.14
C ASP A 42 10.94 2.95 -12.79
N PRO A 43 11.29 2.08 -13.75
CA PRO A 43 11.30 0.63 -13.54
C PRO A 43 12.33 0.17 -12.50
N LEU A 44 13.23 1.05 -12.05
CA LEU A 44 14.25 0.77 -11.05
C LEU A 44 13.83 1.23 -9.64
N GLU A 45 12.62 1.78 -9.47
CA GLU A 45 12.04 2.15 -8.17
C GLU A 45 12.98 3.03 -7.32
N LYS A 46 13.61 4.02 -7.96
CA LYS A 46 14.59 4.93 -7.34
C LYS A 46 13.95 6.07 -6.58
N GLU A 47 12.77 6.51 -7.00
CA GLU A 47 12.08 7.64 -6.38
C GLU A 47 10.74 7.25 -5.74
N ASN A 48 10.63 7.49 -4.43
CA ASN A 48 9.36 7.34 -3.74
C ASN A 48 8.45 8.55 -4.03
N LEU A 49 7.36 8.30 -4.76
CA LEU A 49 6.37 9.29 -5.18
C LEU A 49 5.26 9.49 -4.13
N ALA A 50 5.25 8.76 -3.02
CA ALA A 50 4.15 8.79 -2.04
C ALA A 50 3.96 10.15 -1.37
N LEU A 51 5.02 10.95 -1.26
CA LEU A 51 4.98 12.30 -0.69
C LEU A 51 4.65 13.39 -1.72
N LYS A 52 4.59 13.05 -3.02
CA LYS A 52 4.32 14.02 -4.08
C LYS A 52 2.82 14.24 -4.22
N ALA A 53 2.39 15.50 -4.09
CA ALA A 53 0.99 15.88 -4.20
C ALA A 53 0.34 15.48 -5.53
N GLU A 54 1.11 15.46 -6.62
CA GLU A 54 0.64 15.07 -7.96
C GLU A 54 0.16 13.61 -8.02
N TYR A 55 0.72 12.72 -7.19
CA TYR A 55 0.33 11.31 -7.11
C TYR A 55 -0.62 11.00 -5.96
N SER A 56 -1.09 12.00 -5.22
CA SER A 56 -2.02 11.82 -4.09
C SER A 56 -3.32 11.11 -4.50
N SER A 57 -3.83 11.38 -5.69
CA SER A 57 -5.02 10.70 -6.23
C SER A 57 -4.76 9.21 -6.49
N VAL A 58 -3.60 8.88 -7.05
CA VAL A 58 -3.19 7.49 -7.32
C VAL A 58 -2.98 6.73 -6.02
N LEU A 59 -2.33 7.38 -5.04
CA LEU A 59 -2.11 6.85 -3.71
C LEU A 59 -3.44 6.49 -3.03
N LYS A 60 -4.42 7.42 -3.05
CA LYS A 60 -5.76 7.17 -2.51
C LYS A 60 -6.44 5.96 -3.14
N GLN A 61 -6.43 5.86 -4.47
CA GLN A 61 -7.02 4.71 -5.17
C GLN A 61 -6.36 3.39 -4.73
N HIS A 62 -5.04 3.35 -4.61
CA HIS A 62 -4.32 2.16 -4.17
C HIS A 62 -4.61 1.83 -2.69
N GLN A 63 -4.75 2.84 -1.84
CA GLN A 63 -5.15 2.67 -0.43
C GLN A 63 -6.57 2.12 -0.30
N GLU A 64 -7.51 2.54 -1.14
CA GLU A 64 -8.87 1.99 -1.17
C GLU A 64 -8.86 0.52 -1.58
N ILE A 65 -8.10 0.17 -2.63
CA ILE A 65 -7.92 -1.23 -3.06
C ILE A 65 -7.35 -2.07 -1.92
N LEU A 66 -6.29 -1.58 -1.26
CA LEU A 66 -5.67 -2.27 -0.13
C LEU A 66 -6.66 -2.45 1.02
N THR A 67 -7.39 -1.40 1.39
CA THR A 67 -8.39 -1.42 2.46
C THR A 67 -9.47 -2.46 2.19
N ASN A 68 -9.99 -2.49 0.96
CA ASN A 68 -11.00 -3.47 0.56
C ASN A 68 -10.45 -4.89 0.59
N LEU A 69 -9.21 -5.10 0.11
CA LEU A 69 -8.55 -6.40 0.12
C LEU A 69 -8.33 -6.92 1.55
N LEU A 70 -7.91 -6.06 2.48
CA LEU A 70 -7.75 -6.41 3.89
C LEU A 70 -9.08 -6.76 4.56
N LYS A 71 -10.13 -5.96 4.29
CA LYS A 71 -11.48 -6.26 4.79
C LYS A 71 -11.97 -7.62 4.31
N THR A 72 -11.86 -7.90 3.01
CA THR A 72 -12.26 -9.19 2.42
C THR A 72 -11.46 -10.35 3.01
N GLN A 73 -10.13 -10.23 3.13
CA GLN A 73 -9.30 -11.28 3.73
C GLN A 73 -9.68 -11.58 5.18
N ASN A 74 -10.10 -10.56 5.94
CA ASN A 74 -10.49 -10.74 7.34
C ASN A 74 -11.92 -11.25 7.50
N GLN A 75 -12.81 -11.00 6.54
CA GLN A 75 -14.19 -11.51 6.53
C GLN A 75 -14.31 -12.95 6.04
N SER A 76 -13.45 -13.41 5.12
CA SER A 76 -13.49 -14.77 4.57
C SER A 76 -12.80 -15.84 5.44
N ARG A 77 -12.50 -15.55 6.72
CA ARG A 77 -11.80 -16.46 7.64
C ARG A 77 -12.34 -16.43 9.06
#